data_AF-A0A182IIA8-F1
#
_entry.id   AF-A0A182IIA8-F1
#
_cell.length_a   1.000
_cell.length_b   1.000
_cell.length_c   1.000
_cell.angle_alpha   90.00
_cell.angle_beta   90.00
_cell.angle_gamma   90.00
#
_symmetry.space_group_name_H-M   'P 1'
#
loop_
_entity.id
_entity.type
_entity.pdbx_description
1 polymer ?
#
loop_
_entity_poly.entity_id
_entity_poly.type
_entity_poly.pdbx_seq_one_letter_code
_entity_poly.pdbx_strand_id
1 'polypeptide(L)'
;MKSLIVAVTVVISILFPADAFHSNSFDAIKGCKQYGHVGNYNDPLTYIPMTDLRNLGFTNKSIFFKIAVQGRYDGILRFGDSLYPYTKEVIEIVFGGWTNTKSAGRRQHRTASNQATNTVLAEVQTPMLLSADRPTVFLVELFHDGTIQVRIDGQDHPFLLFNDTKMIPFYYIAFTKWKNDVLYFYDCPVDKYAKICYEDGIMYVNRDEGSHN
;
A
#
# COMPACT_ATOMS: atom_id res chain seq x y z
N MET A 1 34.55 -27.36 34.34
CA MET A 1 33.48 -27.77 33.40
C MET A 1 32.25 -26.91 33.64
N LYS A 2 31.98 -25.93 32.77
CA LYS A 2 30.71 -25.20 32.72
C LYS A 2 30.19 -25.33 31.29
N SER A 3 29.15 -26.14 31.10
CA SER A 3 28.45 -26.25 29.82
C SER A 3 27.61 -24.99 29.61
N LEU A 4 27.90 -24.24 28.54
CA LEU A 4 26.97 -23.26 27.99
C LEU A 4 25.97 -24.02 27.11
N ILE A 5 24.71 -24.06 27.53
CA ILE A 5 23.61 -24.46 26.65
C ILE A 5 23.20 -23.21 25.88
N VAL A 6 23.52 -23.17 24.59
CA VAL A 6 23.03 -22.13 23.67
C VAL A 6 21.61 -22.53 23.27
N ALA A 7 20.62 -21.78 23.77
CA ALA A 7 19.25 -21.92 23.32
C ALA A 7 19.13 -21.35 21.89
N VAL A 8 18.90 -22.23 20.92
CA VAL A 8 18.61 -21.84 19.54
C VAL A 8 17.11 -21.55 19.46
N THR A 9 16.73 -20.27 19.54
CA THR A 9 15.38 -19.83 19.19
C THR A 9 15.20 -19.91 17.68
N VAL A 10 14.52 -20.96 17.23
CA VAL A 10 14.04 -21.08 15.85
C VAL A 10 12.84 -20.15 15.69
N VAL A 11 13.06 -18.98 15.06
CA VAL A 11 11.96 -18.11 14.63
C VAL A 11 11.37 -18.74 13.37
N ILE A 12 10.24 -19.44 13.52
CA ILE A 12 9.46 -19.92 12.38
C ILE A 12 8.70 -18.70 11.82
N SER A 13 9.29 -18.03 10.85
CA SER A 13 8.57 -17.05 10.03
C SER A 13 7.57 -17.82 9.18
N ILE A 14 6.29 -17.78 9.57
CA ILE A 14 5.19 -18.28 8.75
C ILE A 14 5.07 -17.34 7.56
N LEU A 15 5.82 -17.64 6.50
CA LEU A 15 5.65 -17.03 5.19
C LEU A 15 4.31 -17.54 4.66
N PHE A 16 3.25 -16.76 4.82
CA PHE A 16 2.10 -16.92 3.93
C PHE A 16 2.58 -16.44 2.56
N PRO A 17 2.71 -17.33 1.55
CA PRO A 17 2.93 -16.86 0.20
C PRO A 17 1.69 -16.06 -0.17
N ALA A 18 1.82 -14.73 -0.25
CA ALA A 18 0.91 -13.97 -1.08
C ALA A 18 1.03 -14.60 -2.47
N ASP A 19 -0.05 -15.17 -3.01
CA ASP A 19 -0.01 -15.87 -4.28
C ASP A 19 0.64 -14.96 -5.33
N ALA A 20 1.90 -15.25 -5.66
CA ALA A 20 2.74 -14.47 -6.58
C ALA A 20 2.23 -14.50 -8.03
N PHE A 21 1.08 -15.15 -8.25
CA PHE A 21 0.36 -15.28 -9.51
C PHE A 21 -1.06 -14.71 -9.47
N HIS A 22 -1.38 -13.87 -8.48
CA HIS A 22 -2.67 -13.19 -8.49
C HIS A 22 -2.79 -12.30 -9.73
N SER A 23 -3.88 -12.48 -10.48
CA SER A 23 -4.25 -11.66 -11.63
C SER A 23 -5.71 -11.27 -11.48
N ASN A 24 -5.98 -9.99 -11.33
CA ASN A 24 -7.34 -9.48 -11.45
C ASN A 24 -7.76 -9.38 -12.93
N SER A 25 -9.08 -9.38 -13.18
CA SER A 25 -9.62 -9.00 -14.48
C SER A 25 -9.21 -7.57 -14.83
N PHE A 26 -9.05 -7.26 -16.13
CA PHE A 26 -8.85 -5.88 -16.57
C PHE A 26 -10.04 -4.99 -16.21
N ASP A 27 -11.25 -5.56 -16.12
CA ASP A 27 -12.44 -4.84 -15.66
C ASP A 27 -12.33 -4.38 -14.19
N ALA A 28 -11.38 -4.88 -13.42
CA ALA A 28 -11.17 -4.46 -12.03
C ALA A 28 -10.71 -3.00 -11.91
N ILE A 29 -10.21 -2.39 -12.99
CA ILE A 29 -9.90 -0.95 -13.05
C ILE A 29 -11.04 -0.10 -13.63
N LYS A 30 -12.19 -0.70 -13.94
CA LYS A 30 -13.34 0.01 -14.50
C LYS A 30 -13.84 1.07 -13.51
N GLY A 31 -13.92 2.32 -13.98
CA GLY A 31 -14.36 3.45 -13.18
C GLY A 31 -13.27 4.11 -12.34
N CYS A 32 -12.03 3.62 -12.37
CA CYS A 32 -10.89 4.32 -11.78
C CYS A 32 -10.50 5.55 -12.61
N LYS A 33 -9.93 6.56 -11.94
CA LYS A 33 -9.15 7.63 -12.58
C LYS A 33 -7.77 7.08 -12.96
N GLN A 34 -7.17 7.59 -14.02
CA GLN A 34 -5.83 7.19 -14.48
C GLN A 34 -4.82 8.31 -14.22
N TYR A 35 -3.61 7.96 -13.77
CA TYR A 35 -2.50 8.88 -13.56
C TYR A 35 -1.22 8.32 -14.19
N GLY A 36 -0.83 8.86 -15.35
CA GLY A 36 0.29 8.36 -16.16
C GLY A 36 1.55 9.22 -16.18
N HIS A 37 1.47 10.49 -15.77
CA HIS A 37 2.65 11.38 -15.70
C HIS A 37 3.32 11.27 -14.33
N VAL A 38 3.90 10.11 -14.04
CA VAL A 38 4.48 9.78 -12.74
C VAL A 38 5.90 10.32 -12.65
N GLY A 39 6.14 11.22 -11.69
CA GLY A 39 7.46 11.78 -11.39
C GLY A 39 8.42 10.74 -10.82
N ASN A 40 9.73 10.99 -10.99
CA ASN A 40 10.77 10.21 -10.35
C ASN A 40 10.83 10.48 -8.85
N TYR A 41 11.55 9.63 -8.13
CA TYR A 41 11.54 9.56 -6.67
C TYR A 41 11.75 10.90 -5.93
N ASN A 42 12.57 11.79 -6.50
CA ASN A 42 12.89 13.10 -5.91
C ASN A 42 12.30 14.28 -6.69
N ASP A 43 11.48 14.03 -7.71
CA ASP A 43 10.82 15.09 -8.45
C ASP A 43 9.75 15.77 -7.57
N PRO A 44 9.37 17.02 -7.89
CA PRO A 44 8.15 17.60 -7.36
C PRO A 44 6.94 16.74 -7.75
N LEU A 45 6.14 16.34 -6.77
CA LEU A 45 4.97 15.48 -7.00
C LEU A 45 3.67 16.26 -6.80
N THR A 46 2.64 15.86 -7.52
CA THR A 46 1.26 16.31 -7.28
C THR A 46 0.69 15.53 -6.11
N TYR A 47 0.50 16.21 -4.98
CA TYR A 47 -0.22 15.68 -3.83
C TYR A 47 -1.71 15.96 -3.98
N ILE A 48 -2.50 14.90 -4.15
CA ILE A 48 -3.95 14.96 -4.32
C ILE A 48 -4.59 14.94 -2.93
N PRO A 49 -5.46 15.89 -2.57
CA PRO A 49 -6.21 15.82 -1.33
C PRO A 49 -7.05 14.54 -1.27
N MET A 50 -7.00 13.79 -0.18
CA MET A 50 -7.85 12.62 0.01
C MET A 50 -9.34 12.99 -0.01
N THR A 51 -9.68 14.23 0.35
CA THR A 51 -11.05 14.76 0.26
C THR A 51 -11.60 14.87 -1.16
N ASP A 52 -10.73 14.86 -2.18
CA ASP A 52 -11.14 14.94 -3.59
C ASP A 52 -11.46 13.56 -4.19
N LEU A 53 -11.22 12.48 -3.43
CA LEU A 53 -11.49 11.11 -3.83
C LEU A 53 -12.94 10.73 -3.47
N ARG A 54 -13.68 10.19 -4.45
CA ARG A 54 -15.12 9.88 -4.33
C ARG A 54 -15.40 8.45 -3.89
N ASN A 55 -14.42 7.57 -4.10
CA ASN A 55 -14.52 6.14 -3.85
C ASN A 55 -13.70 5.71 -2.62
N LEU A 56 -13.60 6.59 -1.61
CA LEU A 56 -13.13 6.18 -0.29
C LEU A 56 -14.21 5.37 0.43
N GLY A 57 -13.78 4.33 1.10
CA GLY A 57 -14.52 3.62 2.13
C GLY A 57 -14.07 4.03 3.52
N PHE A 58 -14.97 3.96 4.49
CA PHE A 58 -14.72 4.37 5.86
C PHE A 58 -15.20 3.29 6.82
N THR A 59 -14.41 3.03 7.85
CA THR A 59 -14.85 2.32 9.05
C THR A 59 -14.82 3.31 10.23
N ASN A 60 -15.18 2.84 11.42
CA ASN A 60 -14.97 3.64 12.64
C ASN A 60 -13.48 3.81 12.99
N LYS A 61 -12.57 3.02 12.40
CA LYS A 61 -11.15 2.98 12.73
C LYS A 61 -10.23 3.38 11.59
N SER A 62 -10.72 3.44 10.36
CA SER A 62 -9.88 3.51 9.17
C SER A 62 -10.55 4.16 7.97
N ILE A 63 -9.72 4.56 7.02
CA ILE A 63 -10.08 4.88 5.64
C ILE A 63 -9.49 3.79 4.75
N PHE A 64 -10.26 3.28 3.80
CA PHE A 64 -9.77 2.29 2.83
C PHE A 64 -10.13 2.69 1.40
N PHE A 65 -9.31 2.28 0.45
CA PHE A 65 -9.53 2.57 -0.97
C PHE A 65 -8.80 1.57 -1.87
N LYS A 66 -9.29 1.44 -3.11
CA LYS A 66 -8.63 0.66 -4.15
C LYS A 66 -7.71 1.52 -5.00
N ILE A 67 -6.56 0.97 -5.32
CA ILE A 67 -5.59 1.50 -6.28
C ILE A 67 -5.06 0.35 -7.13
N ALA A 68 -4.78 0.59 -8.39
CA ALA A 68 -4.07 -0.37 -9.22
C ALA A 68 -2.78 0.22 -9.74
N VAL A 69 -1.76 -0.62 -9.84
CA VAL A 69 -0.43 -0.25 -10.35
C VAL A 69 -0.10 -1.17 -11.52
N GLN A 70 0.19 -0.58 -12.67
CA GLN A 70 0.72 -1.27 -13.83
C GLN A 70 2.13 -0.77 -14.11
N GLY A 71 3.07 -1.69 -14.29
CA GLY A 71 4.47 -1.39 -14.54
C GLY A 71 5.35 -2.57 -14.16
N ARG A 72 6.58 -2.60 -14.66
CA ARG A 72 7.46 -3.76 -14.45
C ARG A 72 7.84 -3.95 -12.98
N TYR A 73 8.10 -2.84 -12.28
CA TYR A 73 8.41 -2.75 -10.84
C TYR A 73 8.51 -1.28 -10.40
N ASP A 74 8.72 -1.03 -9.11
CA ASP A 74 8.94 0.29 -8.49
C ASP A 74 7.75 1.27 -8.52
N GLY A 75 6.53 0.74 -8.35
CA GLY A 75 5.38 1.60 -8.03
C GLY A 75 5.48 2.09 -6.59
N ILE A 76 5.39 3.38 -6.34
CA ILE A 76 5.49 3.98 -5.01
C ILE A 76 4.31 4.91 -4.75
N LEU A 77 3.66 4.70 -3.60
CA LEU A 77 2.59 5.55 -3.09
C LEU A 77 3.10 6.34 -1.90
N ARG A 78 2.79 7.64 -1.83
CA ARG A 78 3.14 8.49 -0.70
C ARG A 78 1.92 9.12 -0.06
N PHE A 79 1.97 9.29 1.24
CA PHE A 79 0.98 10.04 2.01
C PHE A 79 1.63 11.12 2.86
N GLY A 80 0.97 12.26 3.01
CA GLY A 80 1.46 13.35 3.83
C GLY A 80 0.36 14.23 4.40
N ASP A 81 0.76 15.08 5.34
CA ASP A 81 -0.07 16.04 6.05
C ASP A 81 -0.29 17.34 5.27
N SER A 82 0.40 17.53 4.14
CA SER A 82 0.45 18.78 3.40
C SER A 82 0.75 18.59 1.93
N LEU A 83 0.33 19.57 1.13
CA LEU A 83 0.52 19.61 -0.33
C LEU A 83 2.00 19.68 -0.75
N TYR A 84 2.85 20.23 0.12
CA TYR A 84 4.27 20.45 -0.13
C TYR A 84 5.08 19.97 1.08
N PRO A 85 5.43 18.67 1.17
CA PRO A 85 6.05 18.11 2.36
C PRO A 85 7.57 18.39 2.43
N TYR A 86 8.02 19.59 2.05
CA TYR A 86 9.42 20.00 2.22
C TYR A 86 9.74 20.16 3.69
N THR A 87 10.91 19.66 4.11
CA THR A 87 11.35 19.61 5.53
C THR A 87 10.42 18.80 6.45
N LYS A 88 9.54 17.97 5.87
CA LYS A 88 8.56 17.16 6.58
C LYS A 88 8.77 15.66 6.33
N GLU A 89 8.02 14.86 7.06
CA GLU A 89 7.96 13.42 6.85
C GLU A 89 6.70 13.02 6.09
N VAL A 90 6.82 11.96 5.30
CA VAL A 90 5.73 11.31 4.56
C VAL A 90 5.78 9.81 4.80
N ILE A 91 4.65 9.15 4.66
CA ILE A 91 4.57 7.69 4.61
C ILE A 91 4.70 7.22 3.17
N GLU A 92 5.44 6.14 2.95
CA GLU A 92 5.70 5.57 1.64
C GLU A 92 5.36 4.07 1.64
N ILE A 93 4.64 3.62 0.62
CA ILE A 93 4.43 2.22 0.29
C ILE A 93 5.14 1.96 -1.04
N VAL A 94 6.04 0.98 -1.06
CA VAL A 94 6.75 0.52 -2.25
C VAL A 94 6.16 -0.80 -2.69
N PHE A 95 5.59 -0.82 -3.89
CA PHE A 95 5.08 -1.99 -4.59
C PHE A 95 6.16 -2.53 -5.54
N GLY A 96 6.55 -3.79 -5.33
CA GLY A 96 7.46 -4.49 -6.23
C GLY A 96 8.83 -3.81 -6.34
N GLY A 97 9.44 -3.35 -5.26
CA GLY A 97 10.82 -2.87 -5.25
C GLY A 97 11.84 -3.99 -5.48
N TRP A 98 13.13 -3.62 -5.55
CA TRP A 98 14.25 -4.55 -5.77
C TRP A 98 14.02 -5.47 -6.96
N THR A 99 13.66 -4.89 -8.10
CA THR A 99 13.34 -5.64 -9.33
C THR A 99 12.16 -6.59 -9.13
N ASN A 100 11.08 -6.08 -8.52
CA ASN A 100 9.84 -6.84 -8.26
C ASN A 100 10.01 -8.04 -7.33
N THR A 101 10.93 -7.98 -6.36
CA THR A 101 11.14 -9.08 -5.40
C THR A 101 10.58 -8.78 -4.03
N LYS A 102 10.37 -7.50 -3.69
CA LYS A 102 9.94 -7.09 -2.35
C LYS A 102 8.97 -5.94 -2.37
N SER A 103 8.24 -5.76 -1.28
CA SER A 103 7.47 -4.56 -0.98
C SER A 103 7.87 -4.01 0.38
N ALA A 104 7.72 -2.70 0.58
CA ALA A 104 8.13 -2.07 1.82
C ALA A 104 7.20 -0.93 2.24
N GLY A 105 6.95 -0.85 3.55
CA GLY A 105 6.37 0.32 4.21
C GLY A 105 7.51 1.15 4.80
N ARG A 106 7.51 2.46 4.55
CA ARG A 106 8.59 3.35 4.99
C ARG A 106 8.03 4.65 5.53
N ARG A 107 8.78 5.26 6.43
CA ARG A 107 8.69 6.69 6.74
C ARG A 107 9.84 7.39 6.06
N GLN A 108 9.56 8.48 5.38
CA GLN A 108 10.55 9.23 4.60
C GLN A 108 10.60 10.68 5.05
N HIS A 109 11.78 11.17 5.39
CA HIS A 109 12.02 12.60 5.58
C HIS A 109 12.41 13.25 4.24
N ARG A 110 11.82 14.40 3.92
CA ARG A 110 12.15 15.21 2.75
C ARG A 110 12.89 16.47 3.18
N THR A 111 14.05 16.75 2.60
CA THR A 111 14.75 18.02 2.84
C THR A 111 14.06 19.19 2.12
N ALA A 112 14.51 20.42 2.37
CA ALA A 112 14.07 21.60 1.61
C ALA A 112 14.40 21.50 0.11
N SER A 113 15.48 20.79 -0.24
CA SER A 113 15.87 20.47 -1.62
C SER A 113 15.22 19.17 -2.14
N ASN A 114 14.18 18.67 -1.46
CA ASN A 114 13.42 17.50 -1.83
C ASN A 114 14.28 16.21 -1.93
N GLN A 115 15.32 16.08 -1.12
CA GLN A 115 16.08 14.84 -0.97
C GLN A 115 15.42 13.92 0.05
N ALA A 116 15.43 12.62 -0.18
CA ALA A 116 14.86 11.62 0.72
C ALA A 116 15.88 11.06 1.72
N THR A 117 15.45 10.83 2.94
CA THR A 117 16.03 9.84 3.85
C THR A 117 14.95 8.87 4.29
N ASN A 118 15.15 7.58 4.06
CA ASN A 118 14.14 6.55 4.30
C ASN A 118 14.42 5.77 5.58
N THR A 119 13.39 5.57 6.39
CA THR A 119 13.35 4.63 7.49
C THR A 119 12.38 3.50 7.12
N VAL A 120 12.89 2.27 7.01
CA VAL A 120 12.05 1.10 6.74
C VAL A 120 11.25 0.73 7.99
N LEU A 121 9.93 0.62 7.87
CA LEU A 121 9.02 0.20 8.93
C LEU A 121 8.62 -1.27 8.77
N ALA A 122 8.48 -1.73 7.53
CA ALA A 122 8.35 -3.14 7.18
C ALA A 122 8.91 -3.40 5.78
N GLU A 123 9.37 -4.63 5.56
CA GLU A 123 9.81 -5.14 4.27
C GLU A 123 9.38 -6.61 4.17
N VAL A 124 8.80 -6.99 3.03
CA VAL A 124 8.28 -8.34 2.81
C VAL A 124 8.68 -8.81 1.41
N GLN A 125 8.84 -10.12 1.23
CA GLN A 125 9.08 -10.70 -0.09
C GLN A 125 7.77 -10.74 -0.88
N THR A 126 7.76 -10.14 -2.07
CA THR A 126 6.61 -10.11 -2.99
C THR A 126 7.11 -10.31 -4.42
N PRO A 127 7.60 -11.51 -4.76
CA PRO A 127 8.11 -11.76 -6.10
C PRO A 127 7.00 -11.59 -7.14
N MET A 128 7.31 -10.92 -8.25
CA MET A 128 6.42 -10.75 -9.41
C MET A 128 5.10 -10.03 -9.10
N LEU A 129 5.09 -9.15 -8.09
CA LEU A 129 3.88 -8.44 -7.65
C LEU A 129 3.28 -7.54 -8.75
N LEU A 130 4.13 -6.81 -9.45
CA LEU A 130 3.73 -5.90 -10.53
C LEU A 130 3.96 -6.52 -11.93
N SER A 131 3.20 -6.05 -12.92
CA SER A 131 3.35 -6.46 -14.32
C SER A 131 3.25 -5.25 -15.24
N ALA A 132 4.07 -5.24 -16.30
CA ALA A 132 3.97 -4.23 -17.36
C ALA A 132 2.69 -4.40 -18.21
N ASP A 133 2.16 -5.63 -18.28
CA ASP A 133 1.08 -5.98 -19.21
C ASP A 133 -0.31 -5.93 -18.57
N ARG A 134 -0.37 -5.88 -17.24
CA ARG A 134 -1.63 -5.84 -16.48
C ARG A 134 -1.50 -5.03 -15.19
N PRO A 135 -2.53 -4.26 -14.81
CA PRO A 135 -2.58 -3.61 -13.51
C PRO A 135 -2.83 -4.65 -12.41
N THR A 136 -2.05 -4.59 -11.33
CA THR A 136 -2.33 -5.30 -10.08
C THR A 136 -3.16 -4.37 -9.19
N VAL A 137 -4.36 -4.81 -8.79
CA VAL A 137 -5.24 -4.04 -7.90
C VAL A 137 -4.93 -4.36 -6.44
N PHE A 138 -4.81 -3.31 -5.64
CA PHE A 138 -4.57 -3.35 -4.21
C PHE A 138 -5.72 -2.68 -3.46
N LEU A 139 -6.05 -3.22 -2.29
CA LEU A 139 -6.77 -2.47 -1.28
C LEU A 139 -5.78 -1.97 -0.24
N VAL A 140 -5.74 -0.66 -0.06
CA VAL A 140 -4.96 0.02 0.96
C VAL A 140 -5.90 0.48 2.06
N GLU A 141 -5.51 0.24 3.30
CA GLU A 141 -6.26 0.68 4.46
C GLU A 141 -5.35 1.39 5.47
N LEU A 142 -5.83 2.55 5.91
CA LEU A 142 -5.12 3.52 6.73
C LEU A 142 -5.90 3.70 8.04
N PHE A 143 -5.36 3.18 9.13
CA PHE A 143 -5.99 3.27 10.44
C PHE A 143 -5.64 4.56 11.15
N HIS A 144 -6.56 5.05 12.00
CA HIS A 144 -6.37 6.25 12.80
C HIS A 144 -5.24 6.13 13.85
N ASP A 145 -4.80 4.90 14.17
CA ASP A 145 -3.70 4.62 15.09
C ASP A 145 -2.30 4.58 14.42
N GLY A 146 -2.24 4.95 13.14
CA GLY A 146 -1.01 4.92 12.35
C GLY A 146 -0.70 3.56 11.72
N THR A 147 -1.56 2.54 11.89
CA THR A 147 -1.41 1.27 11.18
C THR A 147 -1.78 1.41 9.71
N ILE A 148 -0.99 0.79 8.84
CA ILE A 148 -1.22 0.73 7.40
C ILE A 148 -1.15 -0.73 6.98
N GLN A 149 -2.14 -1.16 6.22
CA GLN A 149 -2.13 -2.49 5.61
C GLN A 149 -2.45 -2.43 4.12
N VAL A 150 -1.89 -3.39 3.40
CA VAL A 150 -2.04 -3.52 1.96
C VAL A 150 -2.29 -4.98 1.64
N ARG A 151 -3.37 -5.21 0.88
CA ARG A 151 -3.70 -6.53 0.32
C ARG A 151 -3.88 -6.43 -1.18
N ILE A 152 -3.66 -7.54 -1.86
CA ILE A 152 -4.08 -7.67 -3.25
C ILE A 152 -5.61 -7.81 -3.25
N ASP A 153 -6.30 -7.15 -4.18
CA ASP A 153 -7.76 -7.18 -4.22
C ASP A 153 -8.28 -8.61 -4.40
N GLY A 154 -9.27 -9.01 -3.60
CA GLY A 154 -9.76 -10.39 -3.57
C GLY A 154 -8.94 -11.38 -2.73
N GLN A 155 -7.82 -10.97 -2.13
CA GLN A 155 -7.16 -11.75 -1.07
C GLN A 155 -7.68 -11.33 0.31
N ASP A 156 -7.75 -12.29 1.22
CA ASP A 156 -8.25 -12.06 2.58
C ASP A 156 -7.19 -11.41 3.48
N HIS A 157 -5.92 -11.75 3.29
CA HIS A 157 -4.84 -11.32 4.19
C HIS A 157 -3.97 -10.21 3.56
N PRO A 158 -3.53 -9.21 4.35
CA PRO A 158 -2.55 -8.25 3.87
C PRO A 158 -1.19 -8.91 3.66
N PHE A 159 -0.53 -8.60 2.55
CA PHE A 159 0.86 -9.01 2.36
C PHE A 159 1.82 -8.04 3.06
N LEU A 160 1.42 -6.78 3.25
CA LEU A 160 2.22 -5.74 3.90
C LEU A 160 1.40 -5.09 5.01
N LEU A 161 1.96 -5.07 6.22
CA LEU A 161 1.39 -4.46 7.42
C LEU A 161 2.51 -3.75 8.18
N PHE A 162 2.29 -2.50 8.58
CA PHE A 162 3.24 -1.73 9.38
C PHE A 162 2.55 -0.60 10.15
N ASN A 163 3.22 -0.06 11.15
CA ASN A 163 2.71 1.05 11.95
C ASN A 163 3.67 2.25 11.92
N ASP A 164 3.14 3.44 11.64
CA ASP A 164 3.85 4.70 11.86
C ASP A 164 3.54 5.25 13.25
N THR A 165 4.49 5.08 14.17
CA THR A 165 4.37 5.60 15.53
C THR A 165 4.33 7.12 15.63
N LYS A 166 4.70 7.85 14.56
CA LYS A 166 4.55 9.30 14.49
C LYS A 166 3.15 9.75 14.08
N MET A 167 2.30 8.82 13.64
CA MET A 167 0.92 9.05 13.23
C MET A 167 0.79 10.23 12.25
N ILE A 168 1.64 10.26 11.22
CA ILE A 168 1.58 11.29 10.18
C ILE A 168 0.19 11.24 9.52
N PRO A 169 -0.57 12.36 9.50
CA PRO A 169 -1.89 12.37 8.90
C PRO A 169 -1.88 12.04 7.40
N PHE A 170 -2.86 11.26 6.96
CA PHE A 170 -3.04 10.86 5.56
C PHE A 170 -3.94 11.85 4.80
N TYR A 171 -3.63 13.14 4.80
CA TYR A 171 -4.49 14.14 4.15
C TYR A 171 -4.31 14.21 2.64
N TYR A 172 -3.12 13.84 2.17
CA TYR A 172 -2.77 13.86 0.75
C TYR A 172 -2.16 12.55 0.31
N ILE A 173 -2.38 12.21 -0.95
CA ILE A 173 -1.81 11.04 -1.62
C ILE A 173 -1.01 11.49 -2.86
N ALA A 174 0.14 10.87 -3.12
CA ALA A 174 0.95 11.14 -4.30
C ALA A 174 1.50 9.85 -4.90
N PHE A 175 1.69 9.86 -6.22
CA PHE A 175 2.23 8.74 -6.99
C PHE A 175 3.64 9.08 -7.48
N THR A 176 4.57 8.15 -7.32
CA THR A 176 5.96 8.32 -7.80
C THR A 176 6.54 6.98 -8.22
N LYS A 177 7.66 7.04 -8.92
CA LYS A 177 8.44 5.85 -9.28
C LYS A 177 9.89 5.96 -8.87
N TRP A 178 10.59 4.84 -8.84
CA TRP A 178 12.06 4.84 -8.77
C TRP A 178 12.67 5.00 -10.17
N LYS A 179 12.55 3.97 -11.02
CA LYS A 179 13.21 3.94 -12.33
C LYS A 179 12.27 3.62 -13.51
N ASN A 180 11.33 2.69 -13.34
CA ASN A 180 10.53 2.18 -14.45
C ASN A 180 9.25 2.98 -14.63
N ASP A 181 8.77 3.05 -15.86
CA ASP A 181 7.45 3.61 -16.12
C ASP A 181 6.38 2.77 -15.43
N VAL A 182 5.50 3.49 -14.74
CA VAL A 182 4.37 2.96 -13.98
C VAL A 182 3.16 3.82 -14.28
N LEU A 183 2.00 3.18 -14.29
CA LEU A 183 0.70 3.77 -14.48
C LEU A 183 -0.14 3.46 -13.24
N TYR A 184 -0.79 4.48 -12.70
CA TYR A 184 -1.71 4.31 -11.57
C TYR A 184 -3.15 4.44 -12.01
N PHE A 185 -3.97 3.57 -11.45
CA PHE A 185 -5.42 3.68 -11.47
C PHE A 185 -5.86 3.94 -10.04
N TYR A 186 -6.49 5.08 -9.77
CA TYR A 186 -6.80 5.55 -8.43
C TYR A 186 -8.25 6.03 -8.34
N ASP A 187 -8.71 6.31 -7.12
CA ASP A 187 -10.12 6.64 -6.87
C ASP A 187 -11.06 5.57 -7.48
N CYS A 188 -10.65 4.31 -7.37
CA CYS A 188 -11.35 3.16 -7.93
C CYS A 188 -12.61 2.84 -7.11
N PRO A 189 -13.74 2.47 -7.74
CA PRO A 189 -14.94 2.05 -7.03
C PRO A 189 -14.63 0.97 -5.98
N VAL A 190 -15.06 1.23 -4.75
CA VAL A 190 -15.01 0.26 -3.65
C VAL A 190 -16.42 -0.18 -3.31
N ASP A 191 -16.57 -1.43 -2.89
CA ASP A 191 -17.82 -1.86 -2.27
C ASP A 191 -17.91 -1.22 -0.89
N LYS A 192 -18.76 -0.19 -0.77
CA LYS A 192 -18.98 0.54 0.48
C LYS A 192 -19.81 -0.25 1.49
N TYR A 193 -20.44 -1.34 1.05
CA TYR A 193 -21.28 -2.21 1.87
C TYR A 193 -20.54 -3.48 2.30
N ALA A 194 -19.35 -3.73 1.76
CA ALA A 194 -18.47 -4.79 2.22
C ALA A 194 -18.20 -4.61 3.72
N LYS A 195 -18.71 -5.52 4.54
CA LYS A 195 -18.47 -5.48 5.97
C LYS A 195 -17.08 -6.04 6.23
N ILE A 196 -16.14 -5.12 6.46
CA ILE A 196 -14.77 -5.42 6.86
C ILE A 196 -14.81 -5.70 8.38
N CYS A 197 -14.84 -6.98 8.73
CA CYS A 197 -14.73 -7.43 10.12
C CYS A 197 -13.25 -7.72 10.44
N TYR A 198 -12.84 -7.53 11.69
CA TYR A 198 -11.54 -7.97 12.18
C TYR A 198 -11.77 -8.93 13.36
N GLU A 199 -11.43 -10.20 13.21
CA GLU A 199 -11.40 -11.17 14.32
C GLU A 199 -9.96 -11.67 14.49
N ASP A 200 -9.42 -11.58 15.70
CA ASP A 200 -8.04 -12.02 16.03
C ASP A 200 -6.92 -11.41 15.15
N GLY A 201 -7.14 -10.19 14.64
CA GLY A 201 -6.20 -9.52 13.73
C GLY A 201 -6.31 -9.98 12.27
N ILE A 202 -7.26 -10.87 11.97
CA ILE A 202 -7.60 -11.34 10.63
C ILE A 202 -8.80 -10.55 10.12
N MET A 203 -8.69 -10.01 8.91
CA MET A 203 -9.75 -9.23 8.27
C MET A 203 -10.64 -10.16 7.44
N TYR A 204 -11.95 -10.12 7.67
CA TYR A 204 -12.96 -10.84 6.92
C TYR A 204 -13.79 -9.85 6.11
N VAL A 205 -13.96 -10.11 4.82
CA VAL A 205 -14.90 -9.37 3.98
C VAL A 205 -16.18 -10.21 3.89
N ASN A 206 -17.17 -9.91 4.74
CA ASN A 206 -18.50 -10.46 4.53
C ASN A 206 -19.16 -9.64 3.42
N ARG A 207 -19.37 -10.29 2.27
CA ARG A 207 -20.34 -9.81 1.29
C ARG A 207 -21.69 -10.30 1.80
N ASP A 208 -22.60 -9.38 2.10
CA ASP A 208 -23.99 -9.78 2.30
C ASP A 208 -24.49 -10.33 0.94
N GLU A 209 -24.48 -11.66 0.80
CA GLU A 209 -25.22 -12.34 -0.27
C GLU A 209 -26.71 -12.16 0.01
N GLY A 210 -27.25 -10.97 -0.31
CA GLY A 210 -28.61 -10.67 0.14
C GLY A 210 -29.18 -9.34 -0.32
N SER A 211 -29.38 -9.17 -1.63
CA SER A 211 -30.58 -8.49 -2.16
C SER A 211 -30.72 -8.77 -3.66
N HIS A 212 -31.05 -10.00 -4.00
CA HIS A 212 -31.91 -10.21 -5.17
C HIS A 212 -33.31 -9.69 -4.76
N ASN A 213 -33.68 -8.55 -5.32
CA ASN A 213 -35.05 -8.16 -5.68
C ASN A 213 -34.98 -6.99 -6.67
#